data_AF-A0AAJ7JFH8-F1
#
_entry.id   AF-A0AAJ7JFH8-F1
#
_cell.length_a   1.000
_cell.length_b   1.000
_cell.length_c   1.000
_cell.angle_alpha   90.00
_cell.angle_beta   90.00
_cell.angle_gamma   90.00
#
_symmetry.space_group_name_H-M   'P 1'
#
loop_
_entity.id
_entity.type
_entity.pdbx_description
1 polymer ?
#
loop_
_entity_poly.entity_id
_entity_poly.type
_entity_poly.pdbx_seq_one_letter_code
_entity_poly.pdbx_strand_id
1 'polypeptide(L)'
;MECVKLLESIDLFGYAGICVGTENSQLLQNSLIILQQENHFRKCYYWGKIYGVRNDYHIAFGFEKDCMNDQVYHYSTDGFNWLLLPQASKCARFLTPLAINKFEGDPSIVTNVYNVNPPFPPNEDPKKYYDGPIPRELKEEDRLAATIEIIRDDAVVIPRGAWFKCPNGDVVENFSFEGLDTADASYLKSYLHARLPQQKWNTNLLTRPDYNYAIDFLDSIDLDVPQGCWDLQFLLGKRLVLLHSLCWPGMTFYHKLNTPHYGFLYFGHGQKNMDVVFMV
;
A
#
# COMPACT_ATOMS: atom_id res chain seq x y z
N MET A 1 -7.94 1.47 5.08
CA MET A 1 -9.29 1.86 5.57
C MET A 1 -9.20 2.54 6.93
N GLU A 2 -9.86 3.67 7.16
CA GLU A 2 -9.91 4.35 8.47
C GLU A 2 -10.64 3.49 9.52
N CYS A 3 -10.09 3.35 10.73
CA CYS A 3 -10.62 2.45 11.76
C CYS A 3 -12.08 2.73 12.14
N VAL A 4 -12.49 4.00 12.23
CA VAL A 4 -13.86 4.40 12.61
C VAL A 4 -14.89 3.98 11.56
N LYS A 5 -14.49 3.99 10.27
CA LYS A 5 -15.36 3.65 9.13
C LYS A 5 -15.07 2.26 8.58
N LEU A 6 -14.38 1.41 9.33
CA LEU A 6 -13.91 0.12 8.87
C LEU A 6 -15.06 -0.74 8.34
N LEU A 7 -16.16 -0.86 9.10
CA LEU A 7 -17.31 -1.69 8.74
C LEU A 7 -17.96 -1.23 7.42
N GLU A 8 -18.24 0.07 7.30
CA GLU A 8 -18.79 0.64 6.06
C GLU A 8 -17.86 0.43 4.87
N SER A 9 -16.55 0.54 5.10
CA SER A 9 -15.54 0.38 4.05
C SER A 9 -15.44 -1.08 3.58
N ILE A 10 -15.53 -2.04 4.51
CA ILE A 10 -15.54 -3.48 4.20
C ILE A 10 -16.73 -3.83 3.30
N ASP A 11 -17.92 -3.28 3.55
CA ASP A 11 -19.09 -3.51 2.69
C ASP A 11 -18.86 -3.00 1.26
N LEU A 12 -18.12 -1.90 1.08
CA LEU A 12 -17.75 -1.39 -0.24
C LEU A 12 -16.75 -2.32 -0.94
N PHE A 13 -15.80 -2.89 -0.19
CA PHE A 13 -14.89 -3.91 -0.72
C PHE A 13 -15.59 -5.25 -1.02
N GLY A 14 -16.78 -5.49 -0.48
CA GLY A 14 -17.64 -6.61 -0.89
C GLY A 14 -17.95 -6.59 -2.39
N TYR A 15 -18.06 -5.42 -3.01
CA TYR A 15 -18.22 -5.30 -4.47
C TYR A 15 -16.98 -5.72 -5.26
N ALA A 16 -15.79 -5.65 -4.64
CA ALA A 16 -14.53 -6.18 -5.18
C ALA A 16 -14.36 -7.69 -4.92
N GLY A 17 -15.33 -8.34 -4.29
CA GLY A 17 -15.25 -9.74 -3.86
C GLY A 17 -14.41 -9.96 -2.60
N ILE A 18 -14.03 -8.91 -1.88
CA ILE A 18 -13.29 -9.01 -0.62
C ILE A 18 -14.30 -8.95 0.53
N CYS A 19 -14.47 -10.08 1.22
CA CYS A 19 -15.38 -10.19 2.35
C CYS A 19 -14.59 -10.52 3.63
N VAL A 20 -14.93 -9.84 4.72
CA VAL A 20 -14.43 -10.15 6.07
C VAL A 20 -15.63 -10.58 6.91
N GLY A 21 -15.49 -11.65 7.69
CA GLY A 21 -16.56 -12.09 8.58
C GLY A 21 -16.95 -11.01 9.58
N THR A 22 -18.22 -10.94 9.96
CA THR A 22 -18.76 -9.90 10.85
C THR A 22 -18.04 -9.86 12.20
N GLU A 23 -17.78 -11.02 12.79
CA GLU A 23 -17.02 -11.15 14.04
C GLU A 23 -15.60 -10.58 13.90
N ASN A 24 -14.87 -11.01 12.88
CA ASN A 24 -13.51 -10.52 12.60
C ASN A 24 -13.49 -9.01 12.31
N SER A 25 -14.50 -8.49 11.61
CA SER A 25 -14.59 -7.05 11.32
C SER A 25 -14.81 -6.21 12.57
N GLN A 26 -15.63 -6.68 13.52
CA GLN A 26 -15.84 -5.99 14.80
C GLN A 26 -14.61 -6.10 15.70
N LEU A 27 -13.98 -7.28 15.75
CA LEU A 27 -12.73 -7.48 16.48
C LEU A 27 -11.63 -6.54 15.97
N LEU A 28 -11.45 -6.47 14.65
CA LEU A 28 -10.49 -5.55 14.02
C LEU A 28 -10.83 -4.09 14.32
N GLN A 29 -12.10 -3.68 14.21
CA GLN A 29 -12.48 -2.30 14.51
C GLN A 29 -12.14 -1.92 15.96
N ASN A 30 -12.51 -2.77 16.92
CA ASN A 30 -12.25 -2.52 18.33
C ASN A 30 -10.75 -2.50 18.64
N SER A 31 -9.98 -3.46 18.13
CA SER A 31 -8.53 -3.53 18.38
C SER A 31 -7.78 -2.34 17.77
N LEU A 32 -8.19 -1.86 16.58
CA LEU A 32 -7.60 -0.67 15.95
C LEU A 32 -7.92 0.63 16.69
N ILE A 33 -9.10 0.75 17.30
CA ILE A 33 -9.45 1.92 18.13
C ILE A 33 -8.55 1.96 19.37
N ILE A 34 -8.31 0.79 20.00
CA ILE A 34 -7.39 0.68 21.13
C ILE A 34 -5.96 1.06 20.69
N LEU A 35 -5.49 0.50 19.58
CA LEU A 35 -4.17 0.81 19.01
C LEU A 35 -3.98 2.31 18.74
N GLN A 36 -5.01 2.97 18.22
CA GLN A 36 -5.00 4.42 17.97
C GLN A 36 -4.81 5.22 19.27
N GLN A 37 -5.51 4.84 20.33
CA GLN A 37 -5.45 5.54 21.62
C GLN A 37 -4.10 5.32 22.32
N GLU A 38 -3.59 4.09 22.32
CA GLU A 38 -2.34 3.72 22.98
C GLU A 38 -1.11 4.41 22.38
N ASN A 39 -1.09 4.58 21.05
CA ASN A 39 0.02 5.23 20.35
C ASN A 39 -0.21 6.73 20.07
N HIS A 40 -1.30 7.30 20.59
CA HIS A 40 -1.68 8.71 20.37
C HIS A 40 -1.77 9.11 18.88
N PHE A 41 -2.12 8.16 18.01
CA PHE A 41 -2.28 8.46 16.60
C PHE A 41 -3.49 9.36 16.37
N ARG A 42 -3.36 10.33 15.46
CA ARG A 42 -4.48 11.16 15.03
C ARG A 42 -5.53 10.32 14.32
N LYS A 43 -5.07 9.38 13.48
CA LYS A 43 -5.90 8.38 12.81
C LYS A 43 -5.14 7.06 12.68
N CYS A 44 -5.87 5.96 12.80
CA CYS A 44 -5.38 4.63 12.52
C CYS A 44 -6.14 4.02 11.34
N TYR A 45 -5.41 3.26 10.52
CA TYR A 45 -5.91 2.63 9.32
C TYR A 45 -5.57 1.15 9.32
N TYR A 46 -6.55 0.33 8.94
CA TYR A 46 -6.29 -1.04 8.53
C TYR A 46 -5.72 -1.03 7.11
N TRP A 47 -4.50 -1.52 6.96
CA TRP A 47 -3.80 -1.59 5.67
C TRP A 47 -4.28 -2.79 4.85
N GLY A 48 -4.41 -3.94 5.52
CA GLY A 48 -4.78 -5.18 4.85
C GLY A 48 -4.23 -6.43 5.53
N LYS A 49 -4.17 -7.50 4.73
CA LYS A 49 -3.84 -8.85 5.16
C LYS A 49 -2.87 -9.48 4.17
N ILE A 50 -1.73 -9.96 4.68
CA ILE A 50 -0.77 -10.77 3.93
C ILE A 50 -0.97 -12.23 4.28
N TYR A 51 -1.23 -13.06 3.28
CA TYR A 51 -1.52 -14.48 3.48
C TYR A 51 -0.25 -15.30 3.74
N GLY A 52 -0.25 -16.03 4.85
CA GLY A 52 0.79 -16.99 5.18
C GLY A 52 0.31 -18.44 5.02
N VAL A 53 1.23 -19.39 5.21
CA VAL A 53 0.91 -20.82 5.15
C VAL A 53 0.23 -21.28 6.44
N ARG A 54 0.74 -20.87 7.60
CA ARG A 54 0.20 -21.24 8.92
C ARG A 54 -0.73 -20.17 9.46
N ASN A 55 -0.26 -18.93 9.49
CA ASN A 55 -1.00 -17.78 9.98
C ASN A 55 -0.87 -16.63 9.00
N ASP A 56 -1.92 -15.82 8.92
CA ASP A 56 -1.91 -14.62 8.12
C ASP A 56 -1.49 -13.40 8.95
N TYR A 57 -0.90 -12.41 8.30
CA TYR A 57 -0.50 -11.15 8.92
C TYR A 57 -1.52 -10.07 8.62
N HIS A 58 -2.20 -9.59 9.65
CA HIS A 58 -3.01 -8.38 9.64
C HIS A 58 -2.11 -7.17 9.85
N ILE A 59 -2.24 -6.15 8.99
CA ILE A 59 -1.38 -4.96 9.02
C ILE A 59 -2.23 -3.72 9.28
N ALA A 60 -1.76 -2.89 10.19
CA ALA A 60 -2.33 -1.59 10.51
C ALA A 60 -1.23 -0.52 10.49
N PHE A 61 -1.62 0.72 10.27
CA PHE A 61 -0.72 1.84 10.46
C PHE A 61 -1.45 3.05 11.01
N GLY A 62 -0.71 3.93 11.68
CA GLY A 62 -1.21 5.21 12.14
C GLY A 62 -0.15 6.29 11.93
N PHE A 63 -0.58 7.54 12.05
CA PHE A 63 0.31 8.68 12.03
C PHE A 63 -0.18 9.73 13.04
N GLU A 64 0.73 10.57 13.52
CA GLU A 64 0.42 11.64 14.46
C GLU A 64 0.10 12.94 13.70
N LYS A 65 1.05 13.46 12.94
CA LYS A 65 0.94 14.76 12.28
C LYS A 65 0.99 14.65 10.76
N ASP A 66 2.11 14.18 10.21
CA ASP A 66 2.29 14.04 8.77
C ASP A 66 1.68 12.71 8.29
N CYS A 67 0.68 12.79 7.40
CA CYS A 67 -0.02 11.59 6.92
C CYS A 67 0.82 10.74 5.97
N MET A 68 2.01 11.19 5.59
CA MET A 68 2.92 10.57 4.64
C MET A 68 4.21 10.12 5.31
N ASN A 69 4.92 11.00 6.02
CA ASN A 69 6.25 10.70 6.55
C ASN A 69 6.23 9.99 7.91
N ASP A 70 5.25 10.29 8.76
CA ASP A 70 5.21 9.81 10.16
C ASP A 70 4.37 8.53 10.33
N GLN A 71 4.29 7.71 9.28
CA GLN A 71 3.51 6.47 9.32
C GLN A 71 4.24 5.38 10.11
N VAL A 72 3.61 4.91 11.19
CA VAL A 72 4.07 3.81 12.02
C VAL A 72 3.22 2.57 11.73
N TYR A 73 3.87 1.47 11.40
CA TYR A 73 3.22 0.22 11.01
C TYR A 73 3.22 -0.79 12.15
N HIS A 74 2.12 -1.52 12.27
CA HIS A 74 1.94 -2.61 13.22
C HIS A 74 1.44 -3.85 12.47
N TYR A 75 1.79 -5.03 12.98
CA TYR A 75 1.29 -6.30 12.48
C TYR A 75 0.66 -7.12 13.60
N SER A 76 -0.23 -8.04 13.23
CA SER A 76 -0.90 -8.95 14.14
C SER A 76 -1.19 -10.27 13.42
N THR A 77 -1.13 -11.40 14.14
CA THR A 77 -1.52 -12.72 13.60
C THR A 77 -2.93 -13.13 14.02
N ASP A 78 -3.50 -12.48 15.04
CA ASP A 78 -4.82 -12.78 15.60
C ASP A 78 -5.84 -11.64 15.39
N GLY A 79 -5.39 -10.48 14.90
CA GLY A 79 -6.22 -9.28 14.69
C GLY A 79 -6.53 -8.50 15.97
N PHE A 80 -5.98 -8.93 17.12
CA PHE A 80 -6.23 -8.33 18.43
C PHE A 80 -4.94 -7.76 19.05
N ASN A 81 -3.87 -8.57 19.08
CA ASN A 81 -2.58 -8.17 19.63
C ASN A 81 -1.72 -7.58 18.51
N TRP A 82 -1.43 -6.29 18.60
CA TRP A 82 -0.68 -5.55 17.60
C TRP A 82 0.77 -5.35 18.05
N LEU A 83 1.71 -5.81 17.24
CA LEU A 83 3.15 -5.66 17.45
C LEU A 83 3.69 -4.59 16.52
N LEU A 84 4.66 -3.80 17.00
CA LEU A 84 5.34 -2.81 16.18
C LEU A 84 6.15 -3.50 15.07
N LEU A 85 5.97 -3.06 13.84
CA LEU A 85 6.74 -3.56 12.70
C LEU A 85 8.08 -2.81 12.62
N PRO A 86 9.22 -3.52 12.45
CA PRO A 86 10.50 -2.86 12.30
C PRO A 86 10.58 -2.10 10.98
N GLN A 87 11.46 -1.10 10.91
CA GLN A 87 11.75 -0.41 9.66
C GLN A 87 12.50 -1.35 8.70
N ALA A 88 12.13 -1.36 7.43
CA ALA A 88 12.77 -2.22 6.45
C ALA A 88 14.24 -1.84 6.26
N SER A 89 15.13 -2.81 6.49
CA SER A 89 16.55 -2.63 6.19
C SER A 89 16.80 -2.60 4.68
N LYS A 90 17.86 -1.92 4.24
CA LYS A 90 18.27 -1.91 2.82
C LYS A 90 18.50 -3.33 2.28
N CYS A 91 19.04 -4.22 3.11
CA CYS A 91 19.23 -5.63 2.79
C CYS A 91 17.88 -6.34 2.59
N ALA A 92 16.91 -6.12 3.48
CA ALA A 92 15.58 -6.68 3.34
C ALA A 92 14.88 -6.19 2.06
N ARG A 93 14.95 -4.88 1.77
CA ARG A 93 14.38 -4.32 0.53
C ARG A 93 14.98 -4.93 -0.74
N PHE A 94 16.27 -5.28 -0.72
CA PHE A 94 16.94 -5.96 -1.83
C PHE A 94 16.56 -7.43 -1.94
N LEU A 95 16.45 -8.15 -0.82
CA LEU A 95 16.20 -9.59 -0.79
C LEU A 95 14.73 -9.96 -0.97
N THR A 96 13.79 -9.12 -0.54
CA THR A 96 12.35 -9.40 -0.60
C THR A 96 11.84 -9.73 -2.00
N PRO A 97 12.18 -8.97 -3.07
CA PRO A 97 11.76 -9.31 -4.43
C PRO A 97 12.31 -10.65 -4.94
N LEU A 98 13.43 -11.11 -4.37
CA LEU A 98 14.04 -12.40 -4.73
C LEU A 98 13.38 -13.57 -3.98
N ALA A 99 12.71 -13.32 -2.85
CA ALA A 99 12.03 -14.33 -2.06
C ALA A 99 10.69 -14.72 -2.68
N ILE A 100 10.68 -15.77 -3.52
CA ILE A 100 9.49 -16.27 -4.24
C ILE A 100 8.60 -17.14 -3.33
N ASN A 101 9.15 -17.70 -2.25
CA ASN A 101 8.40 -18.56 -1.33
C ASN A 101 7.25 -17.80 -0.65
N LYS A 102 6.20 -18.51 -0.22
CA LYS A 102 5.12 -17.89 0.57
C LYS A 102 5.62 -17.50 1.96
N PHE A 103 4.90 -16.62 2.64
CA PHE A 103 5.10 -16.38 4.07
C PHE A 103 4.68 -17.63 4.84
N GLU A 104 5.44 -18.04 5.85
CA GLU A 104 5.10 -19.19 6.67
C GLU A 104 4.10 -18.79 7.76
N GLY A 105 4.13 -17.54 8.24
CA GLY A 105 3.28 -17.05 9.33
C GLY A 105 3.94 -17.13 10.71
N ASP A 106 5.27 -17.15 10.77
CA ASP A 106 6.06 -16.99 11.99
C ASP A 106 7.16 -15.93 11.80
N PRO A 107 7.08 -14.77 12.51
CA PRO A 107 8.05 -13.68 12.38
C PRO A 107 9.51 -14.09 12.65
N SER A 108 9.73 -15.18 13.39
CA SER A 108 11.07 -15.61 13.83
C SER A 108 11.85 -16.41 12.78
N ILE A 109 11.17 -16.86 11.71
CA ILE A 109 11.78 -17.69 10.68
C ILE A 109 12.81 -16.88 9.89
N VAL A 110 13.97 -17.51 9.63
CA VAL A 110 15.03 -16.95 8.79
C VAL A 110 15.20 -17.85 7.58
N THR A 111 15.06 -17.28 6.39
CA THR A 111 15.21 -18.01 5.13
C THR A 111 16.45 -17.55 4.39
N ASN A 112 17.20 -18.48 3.82
CA ASN A 112 18.26 -18.16 2.86
C ASN A 112 17.65 -17.96 1.47
N VAL A 113 17.54 -16.72 1.04
CA VAL A 113 16.84 -16.33 -0.20
C VAL A 113 17.57 -16.84 -1.45
N TYR A 114 18.90 -16.93 -1.40
CA TYR A 114 19.72 -17.36 -2.54
C TYR A 114 19.51 -18.84 -2.89
N ASN A 115 19.14 -19.66 -1.90
CA ASN A 115 18.81 -21.06 -2.15
C ASN A 115 17.48 -21.21 -2.89
N VAL A 116 16.57 -20.25 -2.74
CA VAL A 116 15.23 -20.27 -3.35
C VAL A 116 15.27 -19.70 -4.76
N ASN A 117 15.95 -18.56 -4.94
CA ASN A 117 16.08 -17.90 -6.23
C ASN A 117 17.44 -17.20 -6.32
N PRO A 118 18.47 -17.85 -6.89
CA PRO A 118 19.79 -17.25 -7.00
C PRO A 118 19.73 -16.05 -7.97
N PRO A 119 20.08 -14.82 -7.52
CA PRO A 119 20.00 -13.63 -8.37
C PRO A 119 21.09 -13.57 -9.46
N PHE A 120 22.09 -14.45 -9.39
CA PHE A 120 23.21 -14.48 -10.32
C PHE A 120 23.29 -15.83 -11.03
N PRO A 121 23.75 -15.86 -12.31
CA PRO A 121 24.02 -17.10 -13.01
C PRO A 121 25.02 -17.96 -12.21
N PRO A 122 24.88 -19.31 -12.20
CA PRO A 122 25.76 -20.20 -11.44
C PRO A 122 27.25 -20.06 -11.76
N ASN A 123 27.58 -19.57 -12.96
CA ASN A 123 28.92 -19.50 -13.52
C ASN A 123 29.60 -18.12 -13.36
N GLU A 124 28.97 -17.15 -12.72
CA GLU A 124 29.56 -15.84 -12.47
C GLU A 124 29.77 -15.61 -10.98
N ASP A 125 30.96 -15.14 -10.62
CA ASP A 125 31.23 -14.76 -9.23
C ASP A 125 30.38 -13.54 -8.87
N PRO A 126 29.49 -13.62 -7.86
CA PRO A 126 28.67 -12.50 -7.42
C PRO A 126 29.48 -11.24 -7.05
N LYS A 127 30.76 -11.41 -6.71
CA LYS A 127 31.70 -10.30 -6.46
C LYS A 127 31.94 -9.41 -7.68
N LYS A 128 31.67 -9.90 -8.90
CA LYS A 128 31.75 -9.10 -10.13
C LYS A 128 30.71 -7.97 -10.16
N TYR A 129 29.61 -8.13 -9.41
CA TYR A 129 28.51 -7.16 -9.34
C TYR A 129 28.46 -6.40 -8.01
N TYR A 130 29.18 -6.87 -6.97
CA TYR A 130 29.11 -6.28 -5.63
C TYR A 130 30.40 -6.48 -4.83
N ASP A 131 31.01 -5.39 -4.37
CA ASP A 131 32.28 -5.40 -3.62
C ASP A 131 32.13 -5.67 -2.09
N GLY A 132 30.92 -5.97 -1.60
CA GLY A 132 30.61 -6.17 -0.17
C GLY A 132 30.12 -7.57 0.22
N PRO A 133 29.91 -7.84 1.53
CA PRO A 133 29.28 -9.08 1.99
C PRO A 133 27.83 -9.11 1.51
N ILE A 134 27.52 -10.09 0.66
CA ILE A 134 26.19 -10.25 0.09
C ILE A 134 25.27 -10.81 1.17
N PRO A 135 24.22 -10.08 1.59
CA PRO A 135 23.25 -10.62 2.54
C PRO A 135 22.49 -11.77 1.87
N ARG A 136 22.35 -12.89 2.55
CA ARG A 136 21.66 -14.09 2.03
C ARG A 136 20.48 -14.51 2.89
N GLU A 137 20.56 -14.20 4.17
CA GLU A 137 19.54 -14.52 5.16
C GLU A 137 18.57 -13.36 5.29
N LEU A 138 17.29 -13.69 5.30
CA LEU A 138 16.21 -12.75 5.48
C LEU A 138 15.26 -13.29 6.55
N LYS A 139 15.11 -12.54 7.64
CA LYS A 139 14.09 -12.82 8.66
C LYS A 139 12.72 -12.50 8.09
N GLU A 140 11.72 -13.31 8.42
CA GLU A 140 10.36 -13.17 7.90
C GLU A 140 9.72 -11.85 8.33
N GLU A 141 9.97 -11.39 9.56
CA GLU A 141 9.55 -10.08 10.05
C GLU A 141 10.14 -8.92 9.22
N ASP A 142 11.43 -8.98 8.89
CA ASP A 142 12.10 -7.97 8.06
C ASP A 142 11.59 -8.02 6.61
N ARG A 143 11.30 -9.23 6.11
CA ARG A 143 10.67 -9.44 4.81
C ARG A 143 9.28 -8.81 4.77
N LEU A 144 8.49 -8.99 5.83
CA LEU A 144 7.14 -8.44 5.95
C LEU A 144 7.20 -6.91 5.89
N ALA A 145 8.09 -6.29 6.67
CA ALA A 145 8.33 -4.84 6.65
C ALA A 145 8.70 -4.33 5.25
N ALA A 146 9.67 -4.97 4.60
CA ALA A 146 10.09 -4.60 3.25
C ALA A 146 8.97 -4.78 2.22
N THR A 147 8.15 -5.83 2.35
CA THR A 147 7.03 -6.09 1.43
C THR A 147 5.96 -5.01 1.54
N ILE A 148 5.62 -4.61 2.76
CA ILE A 148 4.64 -3.53 3.01
C ILE A 148 5.15 -2.21 2.45
N GLU A 149 6.42 -1.88 2.67
CA GLU A 149 7.05 -0.68 2.12
C GLU A 149 7.03 -0.67 0.58
N ILE A 150 7.37 -1.80 -0.05
CA ILE A 150 7.35 -1.93 -1.52
C ILE A 150 5.92 -1.77 -2.07
N ILE A 151 4.93 -2.44 -1.47
CA ILE A 151 3.53 -2.34 -1.93
C ILE A 151 3.00 -0.93 -1.71
N ARG A 152 3.36 -0.30 -0.59
CA ARG A 152 3.03 1.09 -0.30
C ARG A 152 3.57 2.02 -1.38
N ASP A 153 4.84 1.85 -1.72
CA ASP A 153 5.51 2.65 -2.76
C ASP A 153 4.95 2.35 -4.16
N ASP A 154 4.44 1.15 -4.44
CA ASP A 154 4.02 0.81 -5.81
C ASP A 154 2.51 0.98 -6.06
N ALA A 155 1.66 0.85 -5.03
CA ALA A 155 0.24 0.58 -5.24
C ALA A 155 -0.72 1.27 -4.26
N VAL A 156 -0.24 2.02 -3.27
CA VAL A 156 -1.15 2.79 -2.40
C VAL A 156 -1.49 4.11 -3.07
N VAL A 157 -2.80 4.31 -3.28
CA VAL A 157 -3.34 5.40 -4.09
C VAL A 157 -4.31 6.25 -3.28
N ILE A 158 -4.35 7.54 -3.58
CA ILE A 158 -5.32 8.51 -3.07
C ILE A 158 -5.95 9.31 -4.23
N PRO A 159 -7.17 9.84 -4.07
CA PRO A 159 -7.72 10.74 -5.05
C PRO A 159 -7.04 12.12 -4.98
N ARG A 160 -6.94 12.81 -6.13
CA ARG A 160 -6.44 14.18 -6.22
C ARG A 160 -7.21 15.08 -5.26
N GLY A 161 -6.48 15.90 -4.50
CA GLY A 161 -7.09 16.82 -3.55
C GLY A 161 -7.34 16.23 -2.17
N ALA A 162 -7.17 14.92 -1.97
CA ALA A 162 -7.34 14.30 -0.66
C ALA A 162 -6.25 14.68 0.33
N TRP A 163 -5.02 14.86 -0.14
CA TRP A 163 -3.88 15.34 0.65
C TRP A 163 -3.49 16.75 0.23
N PHE A 164 -2.91 17.48 1.16
CA PHE A 164 -2.49 18.87 1.00
C PHE A 164 -1.08 19.04 1.56
N LYS A 165 -0.20 19.62 0.74
CA LYS A 165 1.16 19.96 1.14
C LYS A 165 1.20 21.36 1.73
N CYS A 166 1.49 21.43 3.02
CA CYS A 166 1.61 22.69 3.75
C CYS A 166 2.90 23.44 3.34
N PRO A 167 2.94 24.78 3.50
CA PRO A 167 4.13 25.58 3.19
C PRO A 167 5.38 25.19 4.02
N ASN A 168 5.18 24.59 5.19
CA ASN A 168 6.26 24.09 6.04
C ASN A 168 6.85 22.75 5.55
N GLY A 169 6.26 22.13 4.52
CA GLY A 169 6.70 20.86 3.95
C GLY A 169 5.91 19.64 4.42
N ASP A 170 5.14 19.76 5.52
CA ASP A 170 4.33 18.65 6.05
C ASP A 170 3.18 18.32 5.10
N VAL A 171 2.81 17.04 5.03
CA VAL A 171 1.64 16.60 4.27
C VAL A 171 0.51 16.25 5.23
N VAL A 172 -0.66 16.86 5.00
CA VAL A 172 -1.85 16.67 5.82
C VAL A 172 -3.04 16.26 4.97
N GLU A 173 -4.02 15.59 5.57
CA GLU A 173 -5.30 15.36 4.90
C GLU A 173 -6.04 16.69 4.68
N ASN A 174 -6.62 16.84 3.50
CA ASN A 174 -7.39 18.02 3.14
C ASN A 174 -8.84 17.90 3.61
N PHE A 175 -9.21 18.70 4.62
CA PHE A 175 -10.58 18.74 5.14
C PHE A 175 -11.60 19.37 4.19
N SER A 176 -11.14 20.15 3.21
CA SER A 176 -12.00 20.76 2.19
C SER A 176 -12.20 19.85 0.96
N PHE A 177 -11.70 18.62 1.01
CA PHE A 177 -11.90 17.66 -0.07
C PHE A 177 -13.35 17.16 -0.07
N GLU A 178 -14.11 17.49 -1.12
CA GLU A 178 -15.50 17.06 -1.26
C GLU A 178 -15.65 15.78 -2.10
N GLY A 179 -14.54 15.22 -2.62
CA GLY A 179 -14.54 14.08 -3.52
C GLY A 179 -14.39 14.46 -4.98
N LEU A 180 -13.84 13.53 -5.78
CA LEU A 180 -13.86 13.63 -7.24
C LEU A 180 -15.29 13.58 -7.79
N ASP A 181 -15.54 14.38 -8.82
CA ASP A 181 -16.75 14.30 -9.62
C ASP A 181 -16.70 13.12 -10.61
N THR A 182 -17.78 12.87 -11.34
CA THR A 182 -17.85 11.75 -12.28
C THR A 182 -16.91 11.89 -13.48
N ALA A 183 -16.56 13.13 -13.88
CA ALA A 183 -15.74 13.38 -15.04
C ALA A 183 -14.26 13.19 -14.70
N ASP A 184 -13.79 13.82 -13.62
CA ASP A 184 -12.44 13.69 -13.10
C ASP A 184 -12.13 12.26 -12.67
N ALA A 185 -13.07 11.57 -12.03
CA ALA A 185 -12.88 10.18 -11.61
C ALA A 185 -12.71 9.20 -12.78
N SER A 186 -13.08 9.58 -14.01
CA SER A 186 -12.86 8.74 -15.19
C SER A 186 -11.42 8.75 -15.69
N TYR A 187 -10.60 9.71 -15.23
CA TYR A 187 -9.21 9.82 -15.64
C TYR A 187 -8.26 9.26 -14.57
N LEU A 188 -7.37 8.37 -14.99
CA LEU A 188 -6.32 7.82 -14.12
C LEU A 188 -5.41 8.91 -13.50
N LYS A 189 -5.19 10.02 -14.21
CA LYS A 189 -4.45 11.19 -13.69
C LYS A 189 -5.06 11.83 -12.43
N SER A 190 -6.31 11.53 -12.10
CA SER A 190 -6.97 12.02 -10.88
C SER A 190 -6.67 11.16 -9.65
N TYR A 191 -5.86 10.12 -9.80
CA TYR A 191 -5.43 9.23 -8.75
C TYR A 191 -3.91 9.31 -8.62
N LEU A 192 -3.43 9.51 -7.41
CA LEU A 192 -2.04 9.82 -7.10
C LEU A 192 -1.45 8.79 -6.14
N HIS A 193 -0.16 8.48 -6.28
CA HIS A 193 0.56 7.60 -5.36
C HIS A 193 0.78 8.26 -4.00
N ALA A 194 0.47 7.54 -2.92
CA ALA A 194 0.55 8.02 -1.54
C ALA A 194 1.98 7.93 -0.95
N ARG A 195 2.97 8.42 -1.70
CA ARG A 195 4.41 8.26 -1.42
C ARG A 195 5.21 9.43 -1.98
N LEU A 196 6.49 9.53 -1.59
CA LEU A 196 7.31 10.64 -2.06
C LEU A 196 7.45 10.56 -3.59
N PRO A 197 7.24 11.68 -4.30
CA PRO A 197 7.31 11.68 -5.76
C PRO A 197 8.71 11.25 -6.19
N GLN A 198 8.76 10.25 -7.07
CA GLN A 198 9.98 9.74 -7.68
C GLN A 198 10.21 10.35 -9.07
N GLN A 199 9.15 10.81 -9.73
CA GLN A 199 9.27 11.49 -11.01
C GLN A 199 9.99 12.84 -10.85
N LYS A 200 10.55 13.33 -11.96
CA LYS A 200 11.15 14.67 -11.98
C LYS A 200 10.05 15.71 -11.72
N TRP A 201 10.37 16.75 -10.96
CA TRP A 201 9.45 17.83 -10.61
C TRP A 201 8.68 18.44 -11.81
N ASN A 202 9.36 18.56 -12.96
CA ASN A 202 8.75 19.05 -14.21
C ASN A 202 7.66 18.13 -14.77
N THR A 203 7.78 16.82 -14.57
CA THR A 203 6.81 15.84 -15.05
C THR A 203 5.45 16.11 -14.42
N ASN A 204 5.42 16.35 -13.10
CA ASN A 204 4.19 16.60 -12.35
C ASN A 204 3.57 17.96 -12.74
N LEU A 205 4.40 19.00 -12.94
CA LEU A 205 3.94 20.35 -13.34
C LEU A 205 3.21 20.37 -14.68
N LEU A 206 3.59 19.50 -15.61
CA LEU A 206 3.04 19.48 -16.97
C LEU A 206 1.84 18.53 -17.14
N THR A 207 1.42 17.83 -16.07
CA THR A 207 0.33 16.85 -16.13
C THR A 207 -1.02 17.50 -16.49
N ARG A 208 -1.29 18.73 -16.03
CA ARG A 208 -2.58 19.39 -16.19
C ARG A 208 -2.45 20.91 -16.36
N PRO A 209 -3.39 21.55 -17.10
CA PRO A 209 -3.41 23.01 -17.23
C PRO A 209 -3.83 23.72 -15.93
N ASP A 210 -4.59 23.07 -15.06
CA ASP A 210 -5.08 23.58 -13.76
C ASP A 210 -4.18 23.16 -12.57
N TYR A 211 -2.89 22.95 -12.81
CA TYR A 211 -1.96 22.44 -11.81
C TYR A 211 -1.88 23.32 -10.55
N ASN A 212 -1.96 22.69 -9.38
CA ASN A 212 -1.76 23.34 -8.09
C ASN A 212 -0.73 22.57 -7.25
N TYR A 213 0.44 23.16 -7.00
CA TYR A 213 1.53 22.52 -6.26
C TYR A 213 1.13 22.00 -4.86
N ALA A 214 0.18 22.63 -4.18
CA ALA A 214 -0.24 22.19 -2.86
C ALA A 214 -1.06 20.88 -2.90
N ILE A 215 -1.64 20.55 -4.05
CA ILE A 215 -2.55 19.41 -4.25
C ILE A 215 -1.93 18.36 -5.18
N ASP A 216 -1.21 18.80 -6.20
CA ASP A 216 -0.66 18.01 -7.31
C ASP A 216 0.86 17.77 -7.15
N PHE A 217 1.32 17.61 -5.90
CA PHE A 217 2.75 17.38 -5.61
C PHE A 217 3.16 15.90 -5.76
N LEU A 218 2.21 14.99 -5.85
CA LEU A 218 2.42 13.54 -5.93
C LEU A 218 2.41 13.06 -7.39
N ASP A 219 2.97 11.87 -7.62
CA ASP A 219 2.99 11.24 -8.93
C ASP A 219 1.64 10.60 -9.25
N SER A 220 1.18 10.76 -10.49
CA SER A 220 -0.08 10.18 -10.96
C SER A 220 0.09 8.76 -11.49
N ILE A 221 -0.93 7.92 -11.30
CA ILE A 221 -0.86 6.50 -11.66
C ILE A 221 -0.95 6.23 -13.17
N ASP A 222 -1.33 7.22 -13.98
CA ASP A 222 -1.39 7.08 -15.45
C ASP A 222 -0.01 6.96 -16.10
N LEU A 223 1.04 7.37 -15.37
CA LEU A 223 2.43 7.27 -15.79
C LEU A 223 3.09 5.94 -15.38
N ASP A 224 2.35 5.05 -14.72
CA ASP A 224 2.88 3.76 -14.30
C ASP A 224 3.19 2.85 -15.49
N VAL A 225 4.19 1.99 -15.30
CA VAL A 225 4.69 1.07 -16.32
C VAL A 225 4.48 -0.37 -15.82
N PRO A 226 3.87 -1.26 -16.63
CA PRO A 226 3.37 -1.03 -17.99
C PRO A 226 2.07 -0.19 -18.03
N GLN A 227 1.82 0.47 -19.16
CA GLN A 227 0.53 1.14 -19.38
C GLN A 227 -0.60 0.13 -19.28
N GLY A 228 -1.70 0.51 -18.61
CA GLY A 228 -2.82 -0.39 -18.36
C GLY A 228 -2.65 -1.30 -17.14
N CYS A 229 -1.64 -1.09 -16.29
CA CYS A 229 -1.45 -1.86 -15.05
C CYS A 229 -2.50 -1.60 -13.95
N TRP A 230 -3.46 -0.71 -14.22
CA TRP A 230 -4.56 -0.35 -13.33
C TRP A 230 -5.89 -0.58 -14.04
N ASP A 231 -6.79 -1.30 -13.38
CA ASP A 231 -8.16 -1.49 -13.84
C ASP A 231 -9.11 -0.56 -13.07
N LEU A 232 -9.83 0.31 -13.80
CA LEU A 232 -10.74 1.31 -13.25
C LEU A 232 -12.19 0.91 -13.53
N GLN A 233 -12.96 0.68 -12.47
CA GLN A 233 -14.35 0.23 -12.57
C GLN A 233 -15.32 1.21 -11.90
N PHE A 234 -16.43 1.50 -12.58
CA PHE A 234 -17.53 2.27 -12.01
C PHE A 234 -18.68 1.36 -11.57
N LEU A 235 -19.14 1.55 -10.34
CA LEU A 235 -20.22 0.78 -9.73
C LEU A 235 -21.31 1.69 -9.16
N LEU A 236 -22.43 1.07 -8.77
CA LEU A 236 -23.57 1.72 -8.11
C LEU A 236 -24.11 2.95 -8.87
N GLY A 237 -24.23 2.83 -10.20
CA GLY A 237 -24.68 3.94 -11.05
C GLY A 237 -23.69 5.10 -11.12
N LYS A 238 -22.38 4.79 -11.19
CA LYS A 238 -21.26 5.75 -11.18
C LYS A 238 -21.20 6.59 -9.90
N ARG A 239 -21.46 5.98 -8.75
CA ARG A 239 -21.30 6.62 -7.43
C ARG A 239 -20.09 6.07 -6.66
N LEU A 240 -19.61 4.91 -7.07
CA LEU A 240 -18.44 4.25 -6.51
C LEU A 240 -17.47 3.98 -7.64
N VAL A 241 -16.21 4.30 -7.41
CA VAL A 241 -15.09 3.85 -8.25
C VAL A 241 -14.30 2.83 -7.46
N LEU A 242 -13.97 1.73 -8.13
CA LEU A 242 -12.96 0.78 -7.69
C LEU A 242 -11.77 0.84 -8.63
N LEU A 243 -10.58 0.72 -8.06
CA LEU A 243 -9.33 0.66 -8.79
C LEU A 243 -8.55 -0.57 -8.32
N HIS A 244 -8.19 -1.45 -9.24
CA HIS A 244 -7.43 -2.66 -8.94
C HIS A 244 -6.02 -2.57 -9.52
N SER A 245 -5.01 -2.91 -8.74
CA SER A 245 -3.64 -3.03 -9.25
C SER A 245 -3.45 -4.40 -9.89
N LEU A 246 -3.04 -4.43 -11.15
CA LEU A 246 -2.65 -5.67 -11.84
C LEU A 246 -1.23 -6.12 -11.45
N CYS A 247 -0.35 -5.16 -11.14
CA CYS A 247 1.01 -5.41 -10.63
C CYS A 247 1.00 -6.01 -9.24
N TRP A 248 0.03 -5.64 -8.40
CA TRP A 248 -0.13 -6.15 -7.05
C TRP A 248 -1.51 -6.77 -6.87
N PRO A 249 -1.70 -8.04 -7.29
CA PRO A 249 -2.95 -8.76 -7.09
C PRO A 249 -3.34 -8.75 -5.62
N GLY A 250 -4.54 -8.27 -5.35
CA GLY A 250 -5.05 -8.08 -3.99
C GLY A 250 -5.08 -6.62 -3.53
N MET A 251 -4.37 -5.70 -4.20
CA MET A 251 -4.52 -4.26 -3.93
C MET A 251 -5.79 -3.74 -4.59
N THR A 252 -6.70 -3.22 -3.78
CA THR A 252 -7.91 -2.55 -4.25
C THR A 252 -8.05 -1.20 -3.56
N PHE A 253 -8.36 -0.17 -4.35
CA PHE A 253 -8.74 1.15 -3.88
C PHE A 253 -10.21 1.40 -4.20
N TYR A 254 -10.90 2.16 -3.35
CA TYR A 254 -12.24 2.67 -3.62
C TYR A 254 -12.33 4.17 -3.37
N HIS A 255 -13.25 4.82 -4.10
CA HIS A 255 -13.65 6.19 -3.86
C HIS A 255 -15.15 6.36 -4.09
N LYS A 256 -15.85 6.95 -3.12
CA LYS A 256 -17.26 7.31 -3.24
C LYS A 256 -17.35 8.73 -3.81
N LEU A 257 -17.80 8.85 -5.06
CA LEU A 257 -17.81 10.10 -5.81
C LEU A 257 -18.65 11.17 -5.12
N ASN A 258 -18.21 12.43 -5.27
CA ASN A 258 -18.80 13.60 -4.60
C ASN A 258 -18.89 13.45 -3.07
N THR A 259 -18.02 12.64 -2.47
CA THR A 259 -17.83 12.60 -1.01
C THR A 259 -16.34 12.49 -0.66
N PRO A 260 -15.91 12.89 0.54
CA PRO A 260 -14.53 12.71 1.00
C PRO A 260 -14.12 11.25 1.24
N HIS A 261 -15.02 10.28 1.03
CA HIS A 261 -14.80 8.90 1.46
C HIS A 261 -14.05 8.10 0.40
N TYR A 262 -12.81 7.75 0.72
CA TYR A 262 -11.96 6.85 -0.05
C TYR A 262 -11.17 5.94 0.87
N GLY A 263 -10.56 4.92 0.30
CA GLY A 263 -9.65 4.06 1.03
C GLY A 263 -9.08 2.98 0.14
N PHE A 264 -8.10 2.27 0.66
CA PHE A 264 -7.52 1.09 0.03
C PHE A 264 -7.48 -0.07 1.00
N LEU A 265 -7.30 -1.26 0.43
CA LEU A 265 -7.15 -2.53 1.13
C LEU A 265 -6.29 -3.47 0.31
N TYR A 266 -5.31 -4.11 0.95
CA TYR A 266 -4.49 -5.15 0.32
C TYR A 266 -4.77 -6.52 0.93
N PHE A 267 -5.33 -7.45 0.16
CA PHE A 267 -5.54 -8.85 0.58
C PHE A 267 -4.82 -9.77 -0.42
N GLY A 268 -3.66 -10.32 -0.04
CA GLY A 268 -2.85 -11.10 -0.97
C GLY A 268 -1.59 -11.74 -0.37
N HIS A 269 -0.77 -12.37 -1.22
CA HIS A 269 0.45 -13.06 -0.78
C HIS A 269 1.69 -12.16 -0.64
N GLY A 270 1.58 -10.86 -0.95
CA GLY A 270 2.71 -9.94 -0.96
C GLY A 270 3.68 -10.17 -2.12
N GLN A 271 3.22 -10.73 -3.24
CA GLN A 271 4.04 -11.01 -4.42
C GLN A 271 3.67 -10.08 -5.57
N LYS A 272 4.68 -9.48 -6.19
CA LYS A 272 4.52 -8.63 -7.38
C LYS A 272 4.30 -9.51 -8.61
N ASN A 273 3.29 -9.21 -9.39
CA ASN A 273 3.08 -9.82 -10.69
C ASN A 273 4.01 -9.18 -11.72
N MET A 274 5.07 -9.89 -12.10
CA MET A 274 6.01 -9.44 -13.12
C MET A 274 5.51 -9.71 -14.54
N ASP A 275 4.49 -10.56 -14.71
CA ASP A 275 3.98 -10.97 -16.01
C ASP A 275 2.93 -10.01 -16.58
N VAL A 276 2.59 -8.94 -15.85
CA VAL A 276 1.59 -7.94 -16.30
C VAL A 276 1.90 -7.40 -17.69
N VAL A 277 3.18 -7.20 -18.01
CA VAL A 277 3.65 -6.76 -19.35
C VAL A 277 3.22 -7.68 -20.50
N PHE A 278 2.91 -8.94 -20.22
CA PHE A 278 2.42 -9.90 -21.21
C PHE A 278 0.90 -10.10 -21.16
N MET A 279 0.23 -9.54 -20.16
CA MET A 279 -1.21 -9.67 -19.94
C MET A 279 -2.02 -8.46 -20.44
N VAL A 280 -1.38 -7.29 -20.56
CA VAL A 280 -2.01 -6.01 -20.98
C VAL A 280 -1.75 -5.65 -22.43
#